data_AF-A0A847C9R5-F1
#
_entry.id   AF-A0A847C9R5-F1
#
_cell.length_a   1.000
_cell.length_b   1.000
_cell.length_c   1.000
_cell.angle_alpha   90.00
_cell.angle_beta   90.00
_cell.angle_gamma   90.00
#
_symmetry.space_group_name_H-M   'P 1'
#
loop_
_entity.id
_entity.type
_entity.pdbx_description
1 polymer ?
#
loop_
_entity_poly.entity_id
_entity_poly.type
_entity_poly.pdbx_seq_one_letter_code
_entity_poly.pdbx_strand_id
1 'polypeptide(L)'
;FKIADVSEIIHNTNGSEMIMIRGECYPILRLHKVFNIETEVKDLGEGIVILVEGATSNACIFADELLGEYQVVVKPFPNFFNSYGLKDRGISGCSVLGDGTVTLILDTNNLISQQ
;
A
#
# COMPACT_ATOMS: atom_id res chain seq x y z
N PHE A 1 -5.77 -9.33 -4.39
CA PHE A 1 -6.33 -10.67 -4.17
C PHE A 1 -6.59 -10.87 -2.68
N LYS A 2 -7.61 -11.66 -2.32
CA LYS A 2 -7.79 -12.10 -0.93
C LYS A 2 -6.90 -13.31 -0.68
N ILE A 3 -6.29 -13.38 0.50
CA ILE A 3 -5.55 -14.58 0.90
C ILE A 3 -6.58 -15.66 1.24
N ALA A 4 -6.48 -16.80 0.57
CA ALA A 4 -7.33 -17.95 0.85
C ALA A 4 -6.78 -18.83 1.97
N ASP A 5 -5.45 -18.90 2.09
CA ASP A 5 -4.76 -19.68 3.12
C ASP A 5 -3.64 -18.84 3.77
N VAL A 6 -3.81 -18.54 5.06
CA VAL A 6 -2.90 -17.71 5.86
C VAL A 6 -1.59 -18.47 6.14
N SER A 7 -1.54 -19.80 5.94
CA SER A 7 -0.32 -20.60 6.11
C SER A 7 0.77 -20.28 5.07
N GLU A 8 0.43 -19.58 3.99
CA GLU A 8 1.38 -19.10 2.99
C GLU A 8 2.22 -17.88 3.47
N ILE A 9 1.94 -17.36 4.67
CA ILE A 9 2.67 -16.22 5.25
C ILE A 9 3.91 -16.72 5.98
N ILE A 10 5.06 -16.23 5.53
CA ILE A 10 6.37 -16.54 6.07
C ILE A 10 6.87 -15.34 6.86
N HIS A 11 7.40 -15.57 8.06
CA HIS A 11 8.03 -14.53 8.87
C HIS A 11 9.54 -14.64 8.75
N ASN A 12 10.20 -13.55 8.37
CA ASN A 12 11.65 -13.48 8.33
C ASN A 12 12.23 -13.29 9.74
N THR A 13 13.54 -13.48 9.91
CA THR A 13 14.25 -13.38 11.20
C THR A 13 14.18 -11.99 11.83
N ASN A 14 13.95 -10.95 11.02
CA ASN A 14 13.73 -9.58 11.46
C ASN A 14 12.25 -9.26 11.78
N GLY A 15 11.35 -10.24 11.67
CA GLY A 15 9.91 -10.08 11.89
C GLY A 15 9.13 -9.54 10.70
N SER A 16 9.76 -9.31 9.54
CA SER A 16 9.05 -8.92 8.32
C SER A 16 8.18 -10.05 7.80
N GLU A 17 6.94 -9.71 7.45
CA GLU A 17 5.96 -10.61 6.86
C GLU A 17 6.23 -10.76 5.35
N MET A 18 6.20 -11.98 4.83
CA MET A 18 6.35 -12.29 3.42
C MET A 18 5.25 -13.26 2.99
N ILE A 19 4.88 -13.23 1.71
CA ILE A 19 3.92 -14.16 1.11
C ILE A 19 4.57 -14.87 -0.08
N MET A 20 4.32 -16.18 -0.19
CA MET A 20 4.77 -16.96 -1.34
C MET A 20 3.68 -16.99 -2.41
N ILE A 21 3.98 -16.47 -3.60
CA ILE A 21 3.06 -16.48 -4.73
C ILE A 21 3.76 -17.18 -5.89
N ARG A 22 3.22 -18.32 -6.32
CA ARG A 22 3.75 -19.11 -7.46
C ARG A 22 5.24 -19.46 -7.31
N GLY A 23 5.70 -19.72 -6.08
CA GLY A 23 7.08 -20.11 -5.76
C GLY A 23 8.04 -18.95 -5.50
N GLU A 24 7.59 -17.71 -5.65
CA GLU A 24 8.38 -16.51 -5.36
C GLU A 24 7.91 -15.86 -4.05
N CYS A 25 8.85 -15.36 -3.24
CA CYS A 25 8.55 -14.69 -1.97
C CYS A 25 8.51 -13.17 -2.15
N TYR A 26 7.43 -12.55 -1.69
CA TYR A 26 7.25 -11.09 -1.74
C TYR A 26 7.04 -10.54 -0.32
N PRO A 27 7.69 -9.42 0.05
CA PRO A 27 7.45 -8.77 1.33
C PRO A 27 6.03 -8.18 1.38
N ILE A 28 5.40 -8.21 2.55
CA ILE A 28 4.08 -7.62 2.80
C ILE A 28 4.24 -6.29 3.53
N LEU A 29 3.73 -5.22 2.92
CA LEU A 29 3.64 -3.87 3.44
C LEU A 29 2.21 -3.57 3.87
N ARG A 30 1.97 -3.41 5.17
CA ARG A 30 0.64 -3.08 5.69
C ARG A 30 0.46 -1.56 5.73
N LEU A 31 -0.47 -1.02 4.93
CA LEU A 31 -0.67 0.43 4.82
C LEU A 31 -0.95 1.09 6.17
N HIS A 32 -1.77 0.45 7.01
CA HIS A 32 -2.09 0.98 8.34
C HIS A 32 -0.84 1.10 9.23
N LYS A 33 0.13 0.18 9.11
CA LYS A 33 1.41 0.26 9.85
C LYS A 33 2.31 1.36 9.27
N VAL A 34 2.43 1.42 7.94
CA VAL A 34 3.25 2.42 7.23
C VAL A 34 2.82 3.84 7.59
N PHE A 35 1.51 4.11 7.54
CA PHE A 35 0.96 5.45 7.76
C PHE A 35 0.52 5.72 9.20
N ASN A 36 0.71 4.75 10.10
CA ASN A 36 0.26 4.80 11.49
C ASN A 36 -1.22 5.21 11.62
N ILE A 37 -2.07 4.49 10.88
CA ILE A 37 -3.53 4.68 10.85
C ILE A 37 -4.17 3.54 11.63
N GLU A 38 -5.19 3.86 12.43
CA GLU A 38 -6.00 2.83 13.09
C GLU A 38 -6.93 2.15 12.08
N THR A 39 -6.98 0.82 12.14
CA THR A 39 -7.92 0.01 11.36
C THR A 39 -8.39 -1.17 12.20
N GLU A 40 -9.61 -1.61 11.94
CA GLU A 40 -10.17 -2.85 12.46
C GLU A 40 -9.64 -4.08 11.70
N VAL A 41 -9.18 -3.90 10.45
CA VAL A 41 -8.74 -4.98 9.56
C VAL A 41 -7.25 -5.22 9.72
N LYS A 42 -6.89 -6.08 10.67
CA LYS A 42 -5.49 -6.45 10.96
C LYS A 42 -5.13 -7.86 10.49
N ASP A 43 -6.10 -8.74 10.32
CA ASP A 43 -5.87 -10.07 9.78
C ASP A 43 -5.70 -10.01 8.25
N LEU A 44 -4.70 -10.70 7.72
CA LEU A 44 -4.43 -10.69 6.27
C LEU A 44 -5.53 -11.40 5.47
N GLY A 45 -6.27 -12.33 6.07
CA GLY A 45 -7.40 -13.03 5.46
C GLY A 45 -8.68 -12.17 5.38
N GLU A 46 -8.80 -11.14 6.22
CA GLU A 46 -9.96 -10.25 6.23
C GLU A 46 -9.87 -9.16 5.16
N GLY A 47 -8.66 -8.64 4.94
CA GLY A 47 -8.41 -7.56 3.98
C GLY A 47 -8.10 -7.99 2.55
N ILE A 48 -7.36 -7.13 1.84
CA ILE A 48 -6.89 -7.37 0.49
C ILE A 48 -5.37 -7.18 0.38
N VAL A 49 -4.73 -8.07 -0.37
CA VAL A 49 -3.31 -7.96 -0.75
C VAL A 49 -3.17 -7.60 -2.21
N ILE A 50 -2.34 -6.61 -2.53
CA ILE A 50 -2.10 -6.11 -3.87
C ILE A 50 -0.63 -6.37 -4.20
N LEU A 51 -0.35 -7.27 -5.15
CA LEU A 51 1.00 -7.42 -5.69
C LEU A 51 1.31 -6.21 -6.56
N VAL A 52 2.37 -5.49 -6.22
CA VAL A 52 2.85 -4.33 -6.95
C VAL A 52 4.24 -4.62 -7.50
N GLU A 53 4.39 -4.39 -8.79
CA GLU A 53 5.67 -4.46 -9.50
C GLU A 53 6.33 -3.10 -9.44
N GLY A 54 7.47 -3.03 -8.76
CA GLY A 54 8.31 -1.85 -8.72
C GLY A 54 9.42 -1.92 -9.76
N ALA A 55 10.11 -0.82 -9.98
CA ALA A 55 11.25 -0.77 -10.91
C ALA A 55 12.43 -1.68 -10.49
N THR A 56 12.65 -1.84 -9.18
CA THR A 56 13.80 -2.58 -8.61
C THR A 56 13.41 -3.82 -7.82
N SER A 57 12.23 -3.81 -7.22
CA SER A 57 11.72 -4.91 -6.39
C SER A 57 10.19 -4.93 -6.43
N ASN A 58 9.64 -6.12 -6.22
CA ASN A 58 8.20 -6.33 -6.14
C ASN A 58 7.82 -6.52 -4.67
N ALA A 59 6.64 -6.03 -4.30
CA ALA A 59 6.11 -6.18 -2.95
C ALA A 59 4.59 -6.36 -2.96
N CYS A 60 4.07 -6.85 -1.85
CA CYS A 60 2.64 -6.97 -1.61
C CYS A 60 2.19 -5.85 -0.67
N ILE A 61 1.18 -5.08 -1.06
CA ILE A 61 0.56 -4.07 -0.20
C ILE A 61 -0.72 -4.64 0.39
N PHE A 62 -0.85 -4.60 1.72
CA PHE A 62 -2.04 -4.98 2.44
C PHE A 62 -2.89 -3.75 2.80
N ALA A 63 -4.17 -3.81 2.46
CA ALA A 63 -5.18 -2.81 2.74
C ALA A 63 -6.50 -3.47 3.20
N ASP A 64 -7.40 -2.66 3.73
CA ASP A 64 -8.64 -3.16 4.34
C ASP A 64 -9.61 -3.69 3.27
N GLU A 65 -9.79 -2.95 2.18
CA GLU A 65 -10.66 -3.34 1.09
C GLU A 65 -10.26 -2.70 -0.24
N LEU A 66 -10.80 -3.26 -1.33
CA LEU A 66 -10.73 -2.69 -2.67
C LEU A 66 -12.11 -2.20 -3.07
N LEU A 67 -12.28 -0.88 -3.09
CA LEU A 67 -13.54 -0.22 -3.44
C LEU A 67 -13.86 -0.32 -4.94
N GLY A 68 -12.83 -0.30 -5.79
CA GLY A 68 -12.97 -0.37 -7.23
C GLY A 68 -11.86 0.37 -7.98
N GLU A 69 -12.07 0.54 -9.29
CA GLU A 69 -11.21 1.32 -10.17
C GLU A 69 -11.91 2.66 -10.49
N TYR A 70 -11.19 3.76 -10.29
CA TYR A 70 -11.71 5.11 -10.55
C TYR A 70 -10.81 5.84 -11.53
N GLN A 71 -11.42 6.43 -12.56
CA GLN A 71 -10.73 7.41 -13.40
C GLN A 71 -10.71 8.75 -12.67
N VAL A 72 -9.51 9.18 -12.26
CA VAL A 72 -9.32 10.38 -11.44
C VAL A 72 -8.32 11.34 -12.09
N VAL A 73 -8.50 12.64 -11.82
CA VAL A 73 -7.51 13.66 -12.17
C VAL A 73 -6.59 13.86 -10.97
N VAL A 74 -5.32 13.53 -11.13
CA VAL A 74 -4.31 13.74 -10.09
C VAL A 74 -4.04 15.23 -9.92
N LYS A 75 -4.14 15.71 -8.70
CA LYS A 75 -3.77 17.06 -8.26
C LYS A 75 -2.48 16.95 -7.44
N PRO A 76 -1.33 17.38 -7.98
CA PRO A 76 -0.09 17.42 -7.22
C PRO A 76 -0.21 18.35 -6.02
N PHE A 77 0.46 18.02 -4.91
CA PHE A 77 0.48 18.93 -3.77
C PHE A 77 1.24 20.22 -4.09
N PRO A 78 0.69 21.40 -3.71
CA PRO A 78 1.43 22.65 -3.77
C PRO A 78 2.72 22.63 -2.95
N ASN A 79 3.69 23.49 -3.31
CA ASN A 79 5.02 23.52 -2.69
C ASN A 79 5.04 23.70 -1.17
N PHE A 80 4.03 24.34 -0.58
CA PHE A 80 3.97 24.52 0.87
C PHE A 80 3.77 23.19 1.63
N PHE A 81 3.35 22.12 0.96
CA PHE A 81 3.28 20.79 1.57
C PHE A 81 4.64 20.06 1.58
N ASN A 82 5.66 20.58 0.90
CA ASN A 82 6.97 19.94 0.82
C ASN A 82 7.62 19.78 2.21
N SER A 83 7.37 20.72 3.14
CA SER A 83 7.91 20.64 4.51
C SER A 83 7.35 19.48 5.32
N TYR A 84 6.26 18.83 4.88
CA TYR A 84 5.66 17.68 5.57
C TYR A 84 6.21 16.33 5.06
N GLY A 85 7.11 16.33 4.07
CA GLY A 85 7.73 15.10 3.56
C GLY A 85 6.74 14.10 2.99
N LEU A 86 5.60 14.54 2.45
CA LEU A 86 4.54 13.64 1.96
C LEU A 86 5.04 12.73 0.84
N LYS A 87 5.86 13.28 -0.07
CA LYS A 87 6.49 12.51 -1.16
C LYS A 87 7.45 11.45 -0.63
N ASP A 88 8.24 11.80 0.39
CA ASP A 88 9.14 10.88 1.09
C ASP A 88 8.38 9.85 1.94
N ARG A 89 7.06 9.96 2.05
CA ARG A 89 6.19 8.95 2.67
C ARG A 89 5.38 8.17 1.63
N GLY A 90 5.74 8.31 0.35
CA GLY A 90 5.04 7.65 -0.75
C GLY A 90 3.70 8.28 -1.14
N ILE A 91 3.40 9.53 -0.77
CA ILE A 91 2.17 10.22 -1.16
C ILE A 91 2.50 11.29 -2.22
N SER A 92 2.02 11.10 -3.45
CA SER A 92 2.36 11.94 -4.60
C SER A 92 1.38 13.08 -4.88
N GLY A 93 0.15 12.97 -4.39
CA GLY A 93 -0.88 13.98 -4.60
C GLY A 93 -2.22 13.58 -4.01
N CYS A 94 -3.27 14.26 -4.46
CA CYS A 94 -4.65 13.92 -4.13
C CYS A 94 -5.56 14.01 -5.35
N SER A 95 -6.79 13.55 -5.21
CA SER A 95 -7.87 13.80 -6.16
C SER A 95 -9.16 14.08 -5.40
N VAL A 96 -10.14 14.66 -6.09
CA VAL A 96 -11.48 14.89 -5.59
C VAL A 96 -12.43 14.08 -6.46
N LEU A 97 -13.12 13.13 -5.84
CA LEU A 97 -14.12 12.29 -6.50
C LEU A 97 -15.39 13.10 -6.81
N GLY A 98 -16.28 12.55 -7.64
CA GLY A 98 -17.50 13.25 -8.08
C GLY A 98 -18.49 13.57 -6.94
N ASP A 99 -18.37 12.86 -5.81
CA ASP A 99 -19.14 13.08 -4.59
C ASP A 99 -18.49 14.11 -3.64
N GLY A 100 -17.33 14.65 -4.01
CA GLY A 100 -16.55 15.60 -3.20
C GLY A 100 -15.56 14.95 -2.23
N THR A 101 -15.48 13.62 -2.17
CA THR A 101 -14.52 12.90 -1.33
C THR A 101 -13.09 13.18 -1.80
N VAL A 102 -12.20 13.52 -0.86
CA VAL A 102 -10.78 13.72 -1.14
C VAL A 102 -10.03 12.41 -0.95
N THR A 103 -9.34 11.96 -1.99
CA THR A 103 -8.54 10.72 -1.99
C THR A 103 -7.06 11.06 -2.18
N LEU A 104 -6.18 10.31 -1.52
CA LEU A 104 -4.73 10.45 -1.68
C LEU A 104 -4.22 9.51 -2.77
N ILE A 105 -3.23 9.97 -3.54
CA ILE A 105 -2.54 9.17 -4.55
C ILE A 105 -1.26 8.63 -3.93
N LEU A 106 -1.16 7.31 -3.87
CA LEU A 106 0.00 6.58 -3.37
C LEU A 106 1.00 6.35 -4.52
N ASP A 107 2.26 6.75 -4.31
CA ASP A 107 3.39 6.36 -5.14
C ASP A 107 3.97 5.05 -4.60
N THR A 108 3.57 3.94 -5.23
CA THR A 108 3.98 2.62 -4.80
C THR A 108 5.46 2.34 -5.08
N ASN A 109 6.06 2.94 -6.11
CA ASN A 109 7.49 2.76 -6.38
C ASN A 109 8.32 3.36 -5.26
N ASN A 110 7.98 4.59 -4.85
CA ASN A 110 8.64 5.24 -3.73
C ASN A 110 8.43 4.43 -2.45
N LEU A 111 7.19 4.01 -2.17
CA LEU A 111 6.85 3.22 -0.98
C LEU A 111 7.66 1.92 -0.87
N ILE A 112 7.83 1.20 -1.98
CA ILE A 112 8.55 -0.08 -2.01
C ILE A 112 10.07 0.12 -1.95
N SER A 113 10.59 1.22 -2.52
CA SER A 113 12.02 1.53 -2.51
C SER A 113 12.58 1.92 -1.14
N GLN A 114 11.71 2.27 -0.19
CA GLN A 114 12.09 2.66 1.17
C GLN A 114 12.20 1.50 2.16
N GLN A 115 12.06 0.26 1.69
CA GLN A 115 12.34 -0.94 2.49
C GLN A 115 13.83 -1.26 2.58
#